data_AF-A0A832K6R0-F1
#
_entry.id   AF-A0A832K6R0-F1
#
_cell.length_a   1.000
_cell.length_b   1.000
_cell.length_c   1.000
_cell.angle_alpha   90.00
_cell.angle_beta   90.00
_cell.angle_gamma   90.00
#
_symmetry.space_group_name_H-M   'P 1'
#
loop_
_entity.id
_entity.type
_entity.pdbx_description
1 polymer ?
#
loop_
_entity_poly.entity_id
_entity_poly.type
_entity_poly.pdbx_seq_one_letter_code
_entity_poly.pdbx_strand_id
1 'polypeptide(L)'
;MKACFNQPWPEHPALKDQFRLFALGFLTLFLELALIRYLGGTVWNMGYFPNLVLIAVFVGMGVGFIFRRLVEGARSERLYALSPLVLLLLILVVNLKRFSVPGFQSFEGNLNGELFFTDTGAQPASGPFIFLFMFLAVITLFALVSQRTAQYFARMRPLRAYTMDILGSCCGILAFMGMSFLWAPAFAWFVATAVLFQAGLEGGSR
;
A
#
# COMPACT_ATOMS: atom_id res chain seq x y z
N MET A 1 19.95 11.11 -24.27
CA MET A 1 19.04 9.93 -24.26
C MET A 1 19.63 8.67 -24.89
N LYS A 2 20.45 8.73 -25.96
CA LYS A 2 21.04 7.55 -26.62
C LYS A 2 22.10 6.77 -25.80
N ALA A 3 22.74 7.40 -24.80
CA ALA A 3 23.84 6.79 -24.05
C ALA A 3 23.42 5.73 -22.99
N CYS A 4 22.15 5.71 -22.56
CA CYS A 4 21.67 4.77 -21.53
C CYS A 4 21.30 3.39 -22.11
N PHE A 5 21.00 3.33 -23.40
CA PHE A 5 20.55 2.09 -24.06
C PHE A 5 21.68 1.14 -24.46
N ASN A 6 22.92 1.62 -24.47
CA ASN A 6 24.08 0.90 -25.00
C ASN A 6 25.02 0.32 -23.93
N GLN A 7 24.58 0.27 -22.68
CA GLN A 7 25.33 -0.44 -21.64
C GLN A 7 24.99 -1.94 -21.72
N PRO A 8 26.00 -2.84 -21.82
CA PRO A 8 25.75 -4.27 -21.84
C PRO A 8 25.22 -4.68 -20.47
N TRP A 9 23.90 -4.84 -20.38
CA TRP A 9 23.27 -5.42 -19.20
C TRP A 9 23.85 -6.81 -18.95
N PRO A 10 24.09 -7.22 -17.70
CA PRO A 10 24.57 -8.56 -17.40
C PRO A 10 23.64 -9.61 -18.02
N GLU A 11 24.19 -10.47 -18.88
CA GLU A 11 23.45 -11.53 -19.61
C GLU A 11 22.73 -12.49 -18.65
N HIS A 12 23.27 -12.65 -17.44
CA HIS A 12 22.70 -13.45 -16.35
C HIS A 12 22.46 -12.58 -15.10
N PRO A 13 21.25 -12.01 -14.92
CA PRO A 13 20.89 -11.34 -13.68
C PRO A 13 20.91 -12.37 -12.55
N ALA A 14 21.45 -11.99 -11.40
CA ALA A 14 21.47 -12.85 -10.22
C ALA A 14 20.05 -13.35 -9.93
N LEU A 15 19.87 -14.67 -9.79
CA LEU A 15 18.58 -15.28 -9.45
C LEU A 15 17.96 -14.58 -8.22
N LYS A 16 18.80 -14.19 -7.27
CA LYS A 16 18.42 -13.44 -6.07
C LYS A 16 17.70 -12.13 -6.40
N ASP A 17 18.16 -11.37 -7.40
CA ASP A 17 17.52 -10.09 -7.78
C ASP A 17 16.19 -10.31 -8.49
N GLN A 18 16.07 -11.38 -9.28
CA GLN A 18 14.82 -11.75 -9.93
C GLN A 18 13.75 -12.15 -8.90
N PHE A 19 14.10 -13.02 -7.94
CA PHE A 19 13.22 -13.40 -6.84
C PHE A 19 12.81 -12.21 -5.97
N ARG A 20 13.71 -11.26 -5.73
CA ARG A 20 13.39 -10.04 -4.99
C ARG A 20 12.38 -9.17 -5.71
N LEU A 21 12.55 -8.99 -7.03
CA LEU A 21 11.59 -8.20 -7.81
C LEU A 21 10.22 -8.87 -7.86
N PHE A 22 10.20 -10.20 -8.02
CA PHE A 22 8.98 -10.99 -7.92
C PHE A 22 8.30 -10.80 -6.56
N ALA A 23 9.04 -10.91 -5.45
CA ALA A 23 8.51 -10.72 -4.10
C ALA A 23 8.01 -9.28 -3.87
N LEU A 24 8.69 -8.27 -4.42
CA LEU A 24 8.28 -6.88 -4.33
C LEU A 24 7.01 -6.58 -5.16
N GLY A 25 6.90 -7.13 -6.37
CA GLY A 25 5.69 -7.03 -7.18
C GLY A 25 4.51 -7.71 -6.50
N PHE A 26 4.72 -8.92 -5.97
CA PHE A 26 3.75 -9.65 -5.15
C PHE A 26 3.28 -8.81 -3.96
N LEU A 27 4.23 -8.30 -3.16
CA LEU A 27 3.96 -7.49 -1.98
C LEU A 27 3.16 -6.23 -2.32
N THR A 28 3.59 -5.50 -3.36
CA THR A 28 3.00 -4.21 -3.75
C THR A 28 1.54 -4.40 -4.11
N LEU A 29 1.23 -5.36 -4.99
CA LEU A 29 -0.12 -5.57 -5.46
C LEU A 29 -1.01 -6.25 -4.39
N PHE A 30 -0.47 -7.21 -3.63
CA PHE A 30 -1.18 -7.79 -2.49
C PHE A 30 -1.58 -6.72 -1.46
N LEU A 31 -0.66 -5.82 -1.13
CA LEU A 31 -0.88 -4.71 -0.19
C LEU A 31 -1.91 -3.70 -0.72
N GLU A 32 -1.89 -3.42 -2.03
CA GLU A 32 -2.87 -2.56 -2.69
C GLU A 32 -4.28 -3.10 -2.53
N LEU A 33 -4.53 -4.37 -2.86
CA LEU A 33 -5.86 -4.98 -2.70
C LEU A 33 -6.28 -5.04 -1.23
N ALA A 34 -5.35 -5.40 -0.34
CA ALA A 34 -5.61 -5.46 1.09
C ALA A 34 -6.02 -4.08 1.65
N LEU A 35 -5.34 -3.01 1.25
CA LEU A 35 -5.67 -1.65 1.69
C LEU A 35 -6.98 -1.14 1.10
N ILE A 36 -7.26 -1.38 -0.18
CA ILE A 36 -8.54 -0.99 -0.79
C ILE A 36 -9.70 -1.64 -0.04
N ARG A 37 -9.60 -2.95 0.24
CA ARG A 37 -10.64 -3.69 0.97
C ARG A 37 -10.74 -3.26 2.43
N TYR A 38 -9.61 -3.12 3.13
CA TYR A 38 -9.58 -2.76 4.54
C TYR A 38 -10.05 -1.33 4.79
N LEU A 39 -9.50 -0.35 4.06
CA LEU A 39 -9.88 1.06 4.20
C LEU A 39 -11.31 1.29 3.72
N GLY A 40 -11.72 0.65 2.61
CA GLY A 40 -13.10 0.73 2.14
C GLY A 40 -14.13 0.16 3.12
N GLY A 41 -13.75 -0.88 3.89
CA GLY A 41 -14.61 -1.46 4.92
C GLY A 41 -14.57 -0.74 6.27
N THR A 42 -13.52 0.01 6.58
CA THR A 42 -13.33 0.62 7.91
C THR A 42 -13.62 2.12 7.93
N VAL A 43 -13.43 2.81 6.80
CA VAL A 43 -13.57 4.26 6.70
C VAL A 43 -14.63 4.60 5.65
N TRP A 44 -15.76 5.15 6.08
CA TRP A 44 -16.88 5.50 5.19
C TRP A 44 -16.43 6.32 3.97
N ASN A 45 -15.66 7.38 4.20
CA ASN A 45 -15.21 8.28 3.13
C ASN A 45 -14.35 7.56 2.07
N MET A 46 -13.56 6.56 2.47
CA MET A 46 -12.75 5.75 1.54
C MET A 46 -13.59 4.67 0.85
N GLY A 47 -14.62 4.14 1.51
CA GLY A 47 -15.57 3.18 0.93
C GLY A 47 -16.43 3.76 -0.18
N TYR A 48 -16.79 5.06 -0.10
CA TYR A 48 -17.51 5.76 -1.17
C TYR A 48 -16.62 6.01 -2.40
N PHE A 49 -15.32 6.24 -2.20
CA PHE A 49 -14.39 6.61 -3.27
C PHE A 49 -13.13 5.72 -3.28
N PRO A 50 -13.25 4.41 -3.53
CA PRO A 50 -12.10 3.50 -3.55
C PRO A 50 -11.06 3.89 -4.61
N ASN A 51 -11.47 4.57 -5.67
CA ASN A 51 -10.58 5.13 -6.69
C ASN A 51 -9.54 6.10 -6.12
N LEU A 52 -9.83 6.79 -5.00
CA LEU A 52 -8.85 7.67 -4.36
C LEU A 52 -7.71 6.88 -3.73
N VAL A 53 -7.99 5.69 -3.18
CA VAL A 53 -6.96 4.79 -2.66
C VAL A 53 -6.08 4.28 -3.81
N LEU A 54 -6.68 3.89 -4.94
CA LEU A 54 -5.94 3.50 -6.15
C LEU A 54 -5.04 4.63 -6.67
N ILE A 55 -5.56 5.86 -6.73
CA ILE A 55 -4.77 7.03 -7.13
C ILE A 55 -3.63 7.28 -6.14
N ALA A 56 -3.87 7.16 -4.83
CA ALA A 56 -2.84 7.30 -3.79
C ALA A 56 -1.72 6.26 -3.97
N VAL A 57 -2.09 5.01 -4.24
CA VAL A 57 -1.16 3.92 -4.54
C VAL A 57 -0.33 4.27 -5.77
N PHE A 58 -0.96 4.63 -6.88
CA PHE A 58 -0.28 4.99 -8.13
C PHE A 58 0.68 6.17 -7.97
N VAL A 59 0.23 7.23 -7.28
CA VAL A 59 1.07 8.40 -6.96
C VAL A 59 2.23 8.01 -6.07
N GLY A 60 1.99 7.22 -5.01
CA GLY A 60 3.03 6.70 -4.13
C GLY A 60 4.09 5.92 -4.90
N MET A 61 3.67 4.99 -5.76
CA MET A 61 4.60 4.25 -6.61
C MET A 61 5.43 5.18 -7.50
N GLY A 62 4.80 6.12 -8.19
CA GLY A 62 5.49 7.11 -9.03
C GLY A 62 6.52 7.94 -8.26
N VAL A 63 6.16 8.42 -7.06
CA VAL A 63 7.06 9.13 -6.15
C VAL A 63 8.25 8.25 -5.79
N GLY A 64 8.03 6.98 -5.41
CA GLY A 64 9.10 6.03 -5.11
C GLY A 64 10.12 5.87 -6.25
N PHE A 65 9.64 5.78 -7.49
CA PHE A 65 10.50 5.65 -8.68
C PHE A 65 11.32 6.90 -9.00
N ILE A 66 10.78 8.09 -8.73
CA ILE A 66 11.49 9.37 -8.90
C ILE A 66 12.58 9.53 -7.83
N PHE A 67 12.24 9.27 -6.56
CA PHE A 67 13.16 9.43 -5.44
C PHE A 67 14.26 8.37 -5.37
N ARG A 68 14.25 7.36 -6.26
CA ARG A 68 15.31 6.34 -6.34
C ARG A 68 16.72 6.94 -6.48
N ARG A 69 16.85 8.05 -7.23
CA ARG A 69 18.15 8.69 -7.52
C ARG A 69 18.66 9.54 -6.36
N LEU A 70 17.77 9.99 -5.49
CA LEU A 70 18.10 10.84 -4.34
C LEU A 70 18.53 10.03 -3.12
N VAL A 71 18.25 8.72 -3.10
CA VAL A 71 18.51 7.86 -1.95
C VAL A 71 19.16 6.57 -2.41
N GLU A 72 20.48 6.52 -2.26
CA GLU A 72 21.30 5.36 -2.59
C GLU A 72 21.95 4.77 -1.32
N GLY A 73 22.32 3.49 -1.39
CA GLY A 73 23.02 2.77 -0.31
C GLY A 73 22.18 2.53 0.96
N ALA A 74 22.83 2.59 2.13
CA ALA A 74 22.26 2.21 3.43
C ALA A 74 21.00 3.01 3.83
N ARG A 75 20.77 4.20 3.24
CA ARG A 75 19.55 4.98 3.48
C ARG A 75 18.31 4.33 2.87
N SER A 76 18.45 3.68 1.71
CA SER A 76 17.31 3.02 1.07
C SER A 76 16.83 1.80 1.84
N GLU A 77 17.75 1.06 2.45
CA GLU A 77 17.39 -0.08 3.30
C GLU A 77 16.63 0.37 4.54
N ARG A 78 17.07 1.47 5.18
CA ARG A 78 16.37 2.07 6.32
C ARG A 78 14.98 2.58 5.95
N LEU A 79 14.84 3.23 4.80
CA LEU A 79 13.53 3.69 4.31
C LEU A 79 12.58 2.53 4.04
N TYR A 80 13.06 1.44 3.44
CA TYR A 80 12.22 0.26 3.28
C TYR A 80 11.90 -0.40 4.63
N ALA A 81 12.83 -0.45 5.58
CA ALA A 81 12.57 -0.95 6.93
C ALA A 81 11.54 -0.10 7.70
N LEU A 82 11.35 1.16 7.32
CA LEU A 82 10.28 2.02 7.85
C LEU A 82 8.90 1.70 7.26
N SER A 83 8.81 1.04 6.10
CA SER A 83 7.51 0.73 5.47
C SER A 83 6.55 -0.09 6.35
N PRO A 84 6.95 -1.17 7.06
CA PRO A 84 6.04 -1.87 7.98
C PRO A 84 5.62 -1.00 9.17
N LEU A 85 6.47 -0.08 9.63
CA LEU A 85 6.12 0.87 10.69
C LEU A 85 5.07 1.88 10.23
N VAL A 86 5.18 2.39 9.00
CA VAL A 86 4.17 3.27 8.40
C VAL A 86 2.84 2.54 8.24
N LEU A 87 2.86 1.27 7.79
CA LEU A 87 1.66 0.44 7.72
C LEU A 87 1.03 0.23 9.10
N LEU A 88 1.85 -0.11 10.11
CA LEU A 88 1.38 -0.30 11.48
C LEU A 88 0.77 0.99 12.05
N LEU A 89 1.41 2.14 11.82
CA LEU A 89 0.88 3.44 12.22
C LEU A 89 -0.47 3.72 11.55
N LEU A 90 -0.60 3.44 10.25
CA LEU A 90 -1.85 3.60 9.50
C LEU A 90 -2.96 2.73 10.11
N ILE A 91 -2.69 1.44 10.35
CA ILE A 91 -3.66 0.52 10.97
C ILE A 91 -4.03 0.99 12.38
N LEU A 92 -3.04 1.42 13.17
CA LEU A 92 -3.25 1.90 14.54
C LEU A 92 -4.13 3.15 14.56
N VAL A 93 -3.85 4.13 13.69
CA VAL A 93 -4.67 5.34 13.56
C VAL A 93 -6.10 4.98 13.19
N VAL A 94 -6.28 4.05 12.24
CA VAL A 94 -7.60 3.60 11.79
C VAL A 94 -8.38 2.86 12.90
N ASN A 95 -7.71 2.08 13.75
CA ASN A 95 -8.37 1.38 14.87
C ASN A 95 -8.62 2.27 16.09
N LEU A 96 -7.69 3.19 16.41
CA LEU A 96 -7.81 4.10 17.55
C LEU A 96 -8.88 5.17 17.31
N LYS A 97 -8.89 5.75 16.09
CA LYS A 97 -10.00 6.56 15.63
C LYS A 97 -11.08 5.58 15.18
N ARG A 98 -11.84 5.01 16.12
CA ARG A 98 -13.09 4.32 15.77
C ARG A 98 -13.89 5.31 14.94
N PHE A 99 -13.91 5.14 13.62
CA PHE A 99 -14.75 5.90 12.70
C PHE A 99 -16.18 5.46 12.99
N SER A 100 -16.69 5.91 14.13
CA SER A 100 -18.06 5.67 14.52
C SER A 100 -18.90 6.43 13.54
N VAL A 101 -19.86 5.72 12.95
CA VAL A 101 -20.87 6.28 12.07
C VAL A 101 -21.47 7.54 12.73
N PRO A 102 -21.29 8.74 12.15
CA PRO A 102 -22.11 9.88 12.53
C PRO A 102 -23.54 9.54 12.08
N GLY A 103 -24.44 9.29 13.04
CA GLY A 103 -25.85 9.00 12.75
C GLY A 103 -26.49 7.82 13.51
N PHE A 104 -25.73 7.01 14.26
CA PHE A 104 -26.29 5.93 15.09
C PHE A 104 -26.01 6.08 16.60
N GLN A 105 -25.65 7.29 17.06
CA GLN A 105 -25.31 7.51 18.47
C GLN A 105 -26.40 8.21 19.31
N SER A 106 -27.50 8.64 18.71
CA SER A 106 -28.61 9.26 19.45
C SER A 106 -29.95 8.93 18.80
N PHE A 107 -30.72 8.06 19.47
CA PHE A 107 -32.15 7.94 19.24
C PHE A 107 -32.82 9.15 19.91
N GLU A 108 -33.10 10.20 19.16
CA GLU A 108 -33.91 11.31 19.67
C GLU A 108 -35.08 11.59 18.73
N GLY A 109 -36.25 11.10 19.15
CA GLY A 109 -37.53 11.73 18.83
C GLY A 109 -38.20 11.32 17.53
N ASN A 110 -39.33 10.61 17.65
CA ASN A 110 -40.33 10.47 16.59
C ASN A 110 -41.09 11.80 16.46
N LEU A 111 -40.82 12.57 15.41
CA LEU A 111 -41.70 13.65 14.97
C LEU A 111 -42.45 13.19 13.70
N ASN A 112 -43.68 12.74 13.91
CA ASN A 112 -44.69 12.49 12.87
C ASN A 112 -44.27 11.55 11.73
N GLY A 113 -43.50 10.49 12.02
CA GLY A 113 -43.33 9.36 11.09
C GLY A 113 -42.40 9.59 9.89
N GLU A 114 -41.73 10.74 9.81
CA GLU A 114 -40.67 10.99 8.83
C GLU A 114 -39.30 10.94 9.53
N LEU A 115 -38.48 9.94 9.16
CA LEU A 115 -37.09 9.85 9.63
C LEU A 115 -36.27 10.98 9.00
N PHE A 116 -36.02 12.04 9.77
CA PHE A 116 -35.04 13.07 9.40
C PHE A 116 -33.67 12.70 9.98
N PHE A 117 -32.74 12.28 9.12
CA PHE A 117 -31.32 12.18 9.46
C PHE A 117 -30.69 13.58 9.40
N THR A 118 -30.94 14.40 10.41
CA THR A 118 -30.28 15.71 10.58
C THR A 118 -29.18 15.59 11.62
N ASP A 119 -27.96 15.96 11.22
CA ASP A 119 -26.76 16.05 12.05
C ASP A 119 -26.88 17.22 13.04
N THR A 120 -27.31 16.96 14.26
CA THR A 120 -27.18 17.87 15.39
C THR A 120 -26.29 17.24 16.45
N GLY A 121 -24.98 17.47 16.35
CA GLY A 121 -24.07 17.14 17.44
C GLY A 121 -22.60 17.07 17.06
N ALA A 122 -22.03 18.21 16.64
CA ALA A 122 -20.60 18.53 16.76
C ALA A 122 -19.62 17.34 16.75
N GLN A 123 -19.53 16.61 15.63
CA GLN A 123 -18.35 15.78 15.37
C GLN A 123 -17.27 16.70 14.78
N PRO A 124 -16.04 16.71 15.32
CA PRO A 124 -15.08 17.78 15.07
C PRO A 124 -14.69 17.82 13.59
N ALA A 125 -14.40 19.02 13.10
CA ALA A 125 -13.91 19.44 11.77
C ALA A 125 -12.65 18.70 11.23
N SER A 126 -12.35 17.52 11.76
CA SER A 126 -11.26 16.63 11.44
C SER A 126 -11.49 15.77 10.18
N GLY A 127 -12.71 15.73 9.63
CA GLY A 127 -13.05 14.94 8.43
C GLY A 127 -12.09 15.08 7.24
N PRO A 128 -11.82 16.30 6.74
CA PRO A 128 -10.91 16.49 5.60
C PRO A 128 -9.44 16.28 5.96
N PHE A 129 -9.00 16.67 7.16
CA PHE A 129 -7.61 16.50 7.60
C PHE A 129 -7.24 15.04 7.81
N ILE A 130 -8.15 14.25 8.38
CA ILE A 130 -7.95 12.81 8.58
C ILE A 130 -7.95 12.08 7.22
N PHE A 131 -8.85 12.47 6.31
CA PHE A 131 -8.84 11.96 4.95
C PHE A 131 -7.51 12.24 4.24
N LEU A 132 -7.04 13.50 4.28
CA LEU A 132 -5.76 13.90 3.70
C LEU A 132 -4.60 13.15 4.34
N PHE A 133 -4.61 13.00 5.66
CA PHE A 133 -3.60 12.23 6.38
C PHE A 133 -3.56 10.77 5.91
N MET A 134 -4.70 10.10 5.79
CA MET A 134 -4.76 8.72 5.28
C MET A 134 -4.26 8.63 3.84
N PHE A 135 -4.68 9.56 2.99
CA PHE A 135 -4.23 9.63 1.60
C PHE A 135 -2.71 9.78 1.50
N LEU A 136 -2.13 10.71 2.26
CA LEU A 136 -0.69 10.91 2.35
C LEU A 136 0.04 9.72 2.99
N ALA A 137 -0.56 9.04 3.95
CA ALA A 137 0.01 7.85 4.57
C ALA A 137 0.08 6.68 3.57
N VAL A 138 -0.97 6.48 2.75
CA VAL A 138 -0.96 5.50 1.65
C VAL A 138 0.10 5.87 0.61
N ILE A 139 0.15 7.12 0.15
CA ILE A 139 1.21 7.60 -0.76
C ILE A 139 2.60 7.30 -0.19
N THR A 140 2.82 7.65 1.07
CA THR A 140 4.12 7.46 1.74
C THR A 140 4.48 5.98 1.81
N LEU A 141 3.54 5.12 2.19
CA LEU A 141 3.74 3.68 2.27
C LEU A 141 4.16 3.10 0.91
N PHE A 142 3.42 3.39 -0.17
CA PHE A 142 3.75 2.91 -1.50
C PHE A 142 5.03 3.53 -2.05
N ALA A 143 5.33 4.79 -1.72
CA ALA A 143 6.60 5.41 -2.08
C ALA A 143 7.80 4.67 -1.48
N LEU A 144 7.73 4.29 -0.20
CA LEU A 144 8.80 3.53 0.46
C LEU A 144 8.99 2.13 -0.14
N VAL A 145 7.89 1.45 -0.48
CA VAL A 145 7.95 0.13 -1.12
C VAL A 145 8.51 0.22 -2.54
N SER A 146 7.94 1.09 -3.37
CA SER A 146 8.30 1.21 -4.78
C SER A 146 9.68 1.82 -5.00
N GLN A 147 10.18 2.61 -4.06
CA GLN A 147 11.57 3.07 -4.09
C GLN A 147 12.56 1.89 -4.16
N ARG A 148 12.31 0.85 -3.35
CA ARG A 148 13.14 -0.37 -3.37
C ARG A 148 12.94 -1.14 -4.67
N THR A 149 11.70 -1.29 -5.13
CA THR A 149 11.37 -1.90 -6.43
C THR A 149 12.13 -1.22 -7.58
N ALA A 150 12.15 0.11 -7.60
CA ALA A 150 12.81 0.91 -8.63
C ALA A 150 14.34 0.69 -8.68
N GLN A 151 14.98 0.39 -7.54
CA GLN A 151 16.41 0.07 -7.51
C GLN A 151 16.71 -1.27 -8.16
N TYR A 152 15.89 -2.29 -7.90
CA TYR A 152 16.06 -3.61 -8.52
C TYR A 152 15.71 -3.59 -10.01
N PHE A 153 14.72 -2.79 -10.41
CA PHE A 153 14.41 -2.54 -11.83
C PHE A 153 15.62 -1.98 -12.59
N ALA A 154 16.41 -1.10 -11.96
CA ALA A 154 17.59 -0.49 -12.57
C ALA A 154 18.80 -1.44 -12.70
N ARG A 155 18.80 -2.60 -12.02
CA ARG A 155 19.90 -3.58 -12.03
C ARG A 155 19.76 -4.64 -13.12
N MET A 156 18.60 -4.71 -13.79
CA MET A 156 18.26 -5.78 -14.73
C MET A 156 17.82 -5.23 -16.08
N ARG A 157 17.84 -6.08 -17.12
CA ARG A 157 17.23 -5.73 -18.41
C ARG A 157 15.75 -5.39 -18.22
N PRO A 158 15.23 -4.30 -18.80
CA PRO A 158 13.85 -3.87 -18.61
C PRO A 158 12.81 -4.97 -18.86
N LEU A 159 13.02 -5.78 -19.91
CA LEU A 159 12.10 -6.87 -20.26
C LEU A 159 12.02 -7.93 -19.14
N ARG A 160 13.16 -8.39 -18.62
CA ARG A 160 13.20 -9.40 -17.55
C ARG A 160 12.66 -8.86 -16.24
N ALA A 161 12.99 -7.60 -15.90
CA ALA A 161 12.45 -6.95 -14.72
C ALA A 161 10.91 -6.88 -14.80
N TYR A 162 10.38 -6.43 -15.93
CA TYR A 162 8.94 -6.36 -16.14
C TYR A 162 8.24 -7.73 -16.07
N THR A 163 8.84 -8.78 -16.63
CA THR A 163 8.29 -10.15 -16.51
C THR A 163 8.21 -10.60 -15.05
N MET A 164 9.26 -10.37 -14.26
CA MET A 164 9.27 -10.76 -12.84
C MET A 164 8.27 -9.95 -12.02
N ASP A 165 8.13 -8.66 -12.31
CA ASP A 165 7.19 -7.77 -11.63
C ASP A 165 5.73 -8.15 -11.92
N ILE A 166 5.39 -8.45 -13.18
CA ILE A 166 4.07 -8.95 -13.57
C ILE A 166 3.78 -10.30 -12.92
N LEU A 167 4.73 -11.25 -12.98
CA LEU A 167 4.52 -12.57 -12.40
C LEU A 167 4.26 -12.47 -10.90
N GLY A 168 5.05 -11.66 -10.18
CA GLY A 168 4.84 -11.38 -8.77
C GLY A 168 3.46 -10.79 -8.51
N SER A 169 3.11 -9.75 -9.27
CA SER A 169 1.82 -9.07 -9.23
C SER A 169 0.62 -10.00 -9.44
N CYS A 170 0.63 -10.82 -10.49
CA CYS A 170 -0.41 -11.81 -10.76
C CYS A 170 -0.55 -12.82 -9.61
N CYS A 171 0.58 -13.33 -9.09
CA CYS A 171 0.57 -14.22 -7.93
C CYS A 171 0.00 -13.52 -6.68
N GLY A 172 0.30 -12.24 -6.47
CA GLY A 172 -0.23 -11.43 -5.36
C GLY A 172 -1.75 -11.30 -5.41
N ILE A 173 -2.30 -11.02 -6.59
CA ILE A 173 -3.75 -10.97 -6.82
C ILE A 173 -4.39 -12.33 -6.50
N LEU A 174 -3.84 -13.41 -7.03
CA LEU A 174 -4.37 -14.76 -6.81
C LEU A 174 -4.32 -15.17 -5.33
N ALA A 175 -3.23 -14.84 -4.63
CA ALA A 175 -3.10 -15.11 -3.21
C ALA A 175 -4.14 -14.32 -2.38
N PHE A 176 -4.35 -13.05 -2.70
CA PHE A 176 -5.38 -12.25 -2.05
C PHE A 176 -6.78 -12.77 -2.35
N MET A 177 -7.04 -13.16 -3.60
CA MET A 177 -8.31 -13.76 -4.00
C MET A 177 -8.59 -15.05 -3.23
N GLY A 178 -7.58 -15.92 -3.05
CA GLY A 178 -7.68 -17.13 -2.24
C GLY A 178 -7.97 -16.84 -0.76
N MET A 179 -7.28 -15.87 -0.16
CA MET A 179 -7.56 -15.45 1.23
C MET A 179 -8.97 -14.86 1.37
N SER A 180 -9.41 -14.05 0.39
CA SER A 180 -10.75 -13.48 0.37
C SER A 180 -11.82 -14.56 0.21
N PHE A 181 -11.56 -15.60 -0.59
CA PHE A 181 -12.44 -16.76 -0.75
C PHE A 181 -12.59 -17.56 0.55
N LEU A 182 -11.53 -17.63 1.35
CA LEU A 182 -11.55 -18.25 2.68
C LEU A 182 -12.15 -17.36 3.78
N TRP A 183 -12.71 -16.20 3.42
CA TRP A 183 -13.26 -15.23 4.38
C TRP A 183 -12.26 -14.83 5.47
N ALA A 184 -10.96 -14.81 5.13
CA ALA A 184 -9.92 -14.49 6.09
C ALA A 184 -10.15 -13.09 6.68
N PRO A 185 -10.00 -12.91 8.01
CA PRO A 185 -10.17 -11.61 8.65
C PRO A 185 -9.04 -10.65 8.25
N ALA A 186 -9.28 -9.34 8.35
CA ALA A 186 -8.32 -8.31 7.93
C ALA A 186 -6.93 -8.46 8.58
N PHE A 187 -6.88 -8.91 9.83
CA PHE A 187 -5.61 -9.19 10.53
C PHE A 187 -4.75 -10.22 9.79
N ALA A 188 -5.34 -11.26 9.20
CA ALA A 188 -4.60 -12.30 8.49
C ALA A 188 -3.88 -11.74 7.25
N TRP A 189 -4.51 -10.81 6.52
CA TRP A 189 -3.88 -10.14 5.38
C TRP A 189 -2.67 -9.32 5.83
N PHE A 190 -2.78 -8.58 6.93
CA PHE A 190 -1.67 -7.77 7.44
C PHE A 190 -0.52 -8.60 8.00
N VAL A 191 -0.82 -9.74 8.63
CA VAL A 191 0.22 -10.71 9.03
C VAL A 191 0.95 -11.24 7.80
N ALA A 192 0.22 -11.61 6.74
CA ALA A 192 0.83 -12.03 5.48
C ALA A 192 1.72 -10.93 4.89
N THR A 193 1.26 -9.67 4.85
CA THR A 193 2.07 -8.52 4.42
C THR A 193 3.33 -8.34 5.28
N ALA A 194 3.23 -8.49 6.60
CA ALA A 194 4.38 -8.37 7.50
C ALA A 194 5.46 -9.43 7.22
N VAL A 195 5.05 -10.68 6.96
CA VAL A 195 5.96 -11.76 6.55
C VAL A 195 6.63 -11.44 5.20
N LEU A 196 5.87 -10.91 4.25
CA LEU A 196 6.41 -10.52 2.94
C LEU A 196 7.41 -9.35 3.05
N PHE A 197 7.20 -8.40 3.96
CA PHE A 197 8.18 -7.34 4.24
C PHE A 197 9.51 -7.89 4.74
N GLN A 198 9.48 -8.93 5.59
CA GLN A 198 10.71 -9.59 6.08
C GLN A 198 11.46 -10.26 4.95
N ALA A 199 10.77 -10.99 4.06
CA ALA A 199 11.36 -11.57 2.86
C ALA A 199 12.01 -10.50 1.95
N GLY A 200 11.43 -9.29 1.91
CA GLY A 200 12.02 -8.14 1.24
C GLY A 200 13.29 -7.62 1.93
N LEU A 201 13.34 -7.61 3.26
CA LEU A 201 14.44 -7.08 4.08
C LEU A 201 15.69 -7.96 4.10
N GLU A 202 15.53 -9.27 4.26
CA GLU A 202 16.62 -10.26 4.39
C GLU A 202 17.56 -10.29 3.17
N GLY A 203 17.13 -9.70 2.06
CA GLY A 203 17.96 -9.47 0.89
C GLY A 203 19.08 -8.42 1.07
N GLY A 204 18.94 -7.39 1.92
CA GLY A 204 19.88 -6.25 1.94
C GLY A 204 21.25 -6.53 2.57
N SER A 205 21.32 -7.53 3.46
CA SER A 205 22.56 -7.89 4.13
C SER A 205 23.38 -8.84 3.25
N ARG A 206 24.22 -8.27 2.37
CA ARG A 206 25.53 -8.77 1.90
C ARG A 206 25.94 -8.04 0.63
#